data_AF-G3MJ53-F1
#
_entry.id   AF-G3MJ53-F1
#
_cell.length_a   1.000
_cell.length_b   1.000
_cell.length_c   1.000
_cell.angle_alpha   90.00
_cell.angle_beta   90.00
_cell.angle_gamma   90.00
#
_symmetry.space_group_name_H-M   'P 1'
#
loop_
_entity.id
_entity.type
_entity.pdbx_description
1 polymer ?
#
loop_
_entity_poly.entity_id
_entity_poly.type
_entity_poly.pdbx_seq_one_letter_code
_entity_poly.pdbx_strand_id
1 'polypeptide(L)'
;EARQKCASRNAARGPRAHWPEREIWALVRLWEDHLPDLRGARRNGPVYEAIARALAEQGIVKTKEQVHSKIENLTTEYRRWSRKHTGQGAIPWIFYFEINRFLGSLPVNDRSLVEESVCNPLSTVEKIITAMEMGSGDDYSFHLDEEGSLSAAAEAHAADFESTMPQGVVGSSQQLPPAVAIATTQQQPKRKRKRPLTAGEENQLAMIGEQRLLRQGLEDYRRQELVLRERQVKAEEELVDVMKEYLKKSKMWKSQFVLLLCTCYH
;
A
#
# COMPACT_ATOMS: atom_id res chain seq x y z
N GLU A 1 -25.06 -46.75 -1.70
CA GLU A 1 -24.00 -46.13 -2.54
C GLU A 1 -23.61 -44.68 -2.20
N ALA A 2 -24.43 -43.87 -1.49
CA ALA A 2 -24.07 -42.48 -1.19
C ALA A 2 -23.00 -42.29 -0.08
N ARG A 3 -22.80 -43.27 0.81
CA ARG A 3 -21.82 -43.19 1.91
C ARG A 3 -20.37 -43.48 1.49
N GLN A 4 -20.15 -44.17 0.37
CA GLN A 4 -18.81 -44.50 -0.12
C GLN A 4 -18.12 -43.31 -0.81
N LYS A 5 -18.89 -42.34 -1.34
CA LYS A 5 -18.36 -41.16 -2.04
C LYS A 5 -17.78 -40.10 -1.10
N CYS A 6 -18.25 -40.01 0.15
CA CYS A 6 -17.78 -39.01 1.11
C CYS A 6 -16.44 -39.37 1.77
N ALA A 7 -16.06 -40.65 1.82
CA ALA A 7 -14.78 -41.09 2.38
C ALA A 7 -13.58 -40.78 1.45
N SER A 8 -13.79 -40.58 0.15
CA SER A 8 -12.71 -40.36 -0.81
C SER A 8 -12.19 -38.92 -0.88
N ARG A 9 -13.00 -37.93 -0.48
CA ARG A 9 -12.60 -36.50 -0.57
C ARG A 9 -11.72 -36.03 0.58
N ASN A 10 -11.67 -36.77 1.69
CA ASN A 10 -10.89 -36.39 2.87
C ASN A 10 -9.53 -37.11 2.98
N ALA A 11 -9.24 -38.08 2.11
CA ALA A 11 -7.96 -38.82 2.13
C ALA A 11 -6.82 -38.12 1.35
N ALA A 12 -7.11 -37.03 0.63
CA ALA A 12 -6.14 -36.35 -0.24
C ALA A 12 -5.64 -35.00 0.29
N ARG A 13 -5.92 -34.65 1.56
CA ARG A 13 -5.18 -33.56 2.21
C ARG A 13 -3.82 -34.13 2.58
N GLY A 14 -2.88 -34.05 1.63
CA GLY A 14 -1.50 -34.46 1.81
C GLY A 14 -0.88 -33.80 3.06
N PRO A 15 0.27 -34.32 3.54
CA PRO A 15 0.96 -33.79 4.70
C PRO A 15 1.07 -32.26 4.62
N ARG A 16 0.73 -31.56 5.72
CA ARG A 16 0.89 -30.11 5.85
C ARG A 16 2.28 -29.74 5.34
N ALA A 17 2.33 -28.98 4.24
CA ALA A 17 3.59 -28.65 3.60
C ALA A 17 4.45 -27.85 4.57
N HIS A 18 5.56 -28.43 5.03
CA HIS A 18 6.55 -27.70 5.79
C HIS A 18 7.19 -26.64 4.88
N TRP A 19 7.24 -25.39 5.33
CA TRP A 19 7.84 -24.26 4.60
C TRP A 19 8.98 -23.70 5.47
N PRO A 20 10.21 -24.22 5.34
CA PRO A 20 11.36 -23.64 5.99
C PRO A 20 11.60 -22.22 5.47
N GLU A 21 12.26 -21.40 6.28
CA GLU A 21 12.49 -19.99 5.98
C GLU A 21 13.12 -19.77 4.59
N ARG A 22 14.14 -20.56 4.23
CA ARG A 22 14.77 -20.49 2.90
C ARG A 22 13.78 -20.68 1.76
N GLU A 23 12.82 -21.60 1.89
CA GLU A 23 11.79 -21.84 0.87
C GLU A 23 10.78 -20.70 0.81
N ILE A 24 10.47 -20.07 1.96
CA ILE A 24 9.60 -18.89 2.00
C ILE A 24 10.28 -17.71 1.30
N TRP A 25 11.57 -17.47 1.54
CA TRP A 25 12.32 -16.42 0.84
C TRP A 25 12.36 -16.64 -0.68
N ALA A 26 12.60 -17.88 -1.12
CA ALA A 26 12.56 -18.23 -2.54
C ALA A 26 11.17 -17.97 -3.15
N LEU A 27 10.10 -18.36 -2.43
CA LEU A 27 8.72 -18.10 -2.85
C LEU A 27 8.43 -16.59 -2.93
N VAL A 28 8.86 -15.78 -1.96
CA VAL A 28 8.62 -14.33 -1.94
C VAL A 28 9.29 -13.66 -3.15
N ARG A 29 10.50 -14.09 -3.53
CA ARG A 29 11.20 -13.59 -4.73
C ARG A 29 10.43 -13.92 -6.02
N LEU A 30 10.06 -15.18 -6.19
CA LEU A 30 9.30 -15.61 -7.38
C LEU A 30 7.90 -14.97 -7.43
N TRP A 31 7.29 -14.75 -6.27
CA TRP A 31 6.02 -14.05 -6.19
C TRP A 31 6.13 -12.60 -6.67
N GLU A 32 7.19 -11.89 -6.30
CA GLU A 32 7.45 -10.54 -6.79
C GLU A 32 7.65 -10.51 -8.31
N ASP A 33 8.44 -11.44 -8.86
CA ASP A 33 8.70 -11.54 -10.30
C ASP A 33 7.43 -11.80 -11.11
N HIS A 34 6.54 -12.64 -10.59
CA HIS A 34 5.26 -12.99 -11.22
C HIS A 34 4.08 -12.12 -10.77
N LEU A 35 4.32 -11.07 -9.98
CA LEU A 35 3.27 -10.17 -9.50
C LEU A 35 2.50 -9.49 -10.65
N PRO A 36 3.13 -9.04 -11.76
CA PRO A 36 2.42 -8.47 -12.90
C PRO A 36 1.49 -9.49 -13.58
N ASP A 37 1.94 -10.75 -13.69
CA ASP A 37 1.17 -11.83 -14.30
C ASP A 37 -0.06 -12.18 -13.45
N LEU A 38 0.13 -12.25 -12.13
CA LEU A 38 -0.95 -12.49 -11.15
C LEU A 38 -2.00 -11.38 -11.13
N ARG A 39 -1.64 -10.17 -11.59
CA ARG A 39 -2.55 -9.01 -11.71
C ARG A 39 -3.28 -8.97 -13.05
N GLY A 40 -2.57 -9.30 -14.13
CA GLY A 40 -3.10 -9.21 -15.49
C GLY A 40 -3.93 -10.42 -15.92
N ALA A 41 -3.72 -11.58 -15.30
CA ALA A 41 -4.40 -12.81 -15.69
C ALA A 41 -5.82 -12.90 -15.13
N ARG A 42 -6.78 -13.27 -15.99
CA ARG A 42 -8.16 -13.59 -15.57
C ARG A 42 -8.24 -14.88 -14.75
N ARG A 43 -7.22 -15.74 -14.85
CA ARG A 43 -7.12 -17.02 -14.13
C ARG A 43 -5.66 -17.21 -13.74
N ASN A 44 -5.39 -17.26 -12.44
CA ASN A 44 -4.01 -17.30 -11.93
C ASN A 44 -3.42 -18.72 -11.84
N GLY A 45 -4.22 -19.76 -12.13
CA GLY A 45 -3.78 -21.16 -12.10
C GLY A 45 -2.46 -21.44 -12.84
N PRO A 46 -2.31 -21.05 -14.12
CA PRO A 46 -1.06 -21.24 -14.86
C PRO A 46 0.14 -20.48 -14.27
N VAL A 47 -0.10 -19.34 -13.63
CA VAL A 47 0.95 -18.54 -12.99
C VAL A 47 1.47 -19.26 -11.74
N TYR A 48 0.58 -19.85 -10.93
CA TYR A 48 1.01 -20.68 -9.79
C TYR A 48 1.72 -21.95 -10.22
N GLU A 49 1.37 -22.54 -11.38
CA GLU A 49 2.13 -23.64 -11.97
C GLU A 49 3.53 -23.22 -12.42
N ALA A 50 3.67 -22.01 -12.99
CA ALA A 50 4.97 -21.45 -13.35
C ALA A 50 5.84 -21.21 -12.11
N ILE A 51 5.28 -20.62 -11.05
CA ILE A 51 5.99 -20.43 -9.77
C ILE A 51 6.41 -21.78 -9.16
N ALA A 52 5.51 -22.77 -9.16
CA ALA A 52 5.83 -24.11 -8.65
C ALA A 52 6.96 -24.79 -9.45
N ARG A 53 7.01 -24.60 -10.77
CA ARG A 53 8.09 -25.10 -11.62
C ARG A 53 9.42 -24.41 -11.31
N ALA A 54 9.42 -23.08 -11.18
CA ALA A 54 10.60 -22.31 -10.83
C ALA A 54 11.14 -22.68 -9.44
N LEU A 55 10.27 -22.98 -8.47
CA LEU A 55 10.67 -23.54 -7.18
C LEU A 55 11.32 -24.93 -7.33
N ALA A 56 10.76 -25.79 -8.17
CA ALA A 56 11.31 -27.12 -8.41
C ALA A 56 12.72 -27.08 -9.03
N GLU A 57 13.00 -26.11 -9.91
CA GLU A 57 14.34 -25.87 -10.46
C GLU A 57 15.36 -25.49 -9.37
N GLN A 58 14.91 -24.87 -8.28
CA GLN A 58 15.73 -24.56 -7.10
C GLN A 58 15.81 -25.72 -6.08
N GLY A 59 15.29 -26.89 -6.43
CA GLY A 59 15.23 -28.09 -5.58
C GLY A 59 14.07 -28.09 -4.58
N ILE A 60 13.11 -27.17 -4.71
CA ILE A 60 11.97 -27.02 -3.80
C ILE A 60 10.71 -27.59 -4.46
N VAL A 61 10.37 -28.83 -4.12
CA VAL A 61 9.21 -29.51 -4.72
C VAL A 61 7.94 -29.15 -3.96
N LYS A 62 7.08 -28.31 -4.58
CA LYS A 62 5.75 -27.93 -4.06
C LYS A 62 4.71 -28.01 -5.17
N THR A 63 3.47 -28.33 -4.82
CA THR A 63 2.35 -28.30 -5.78
C THR A 63 1.83 -26.87 -5.95
N LYS A 64 1.11 -26.60 -7.05
CA LYS A 64 0.51 -25.29 -7.30
C LYS A 64 -0.47 -24.87 -6.21
N GLU A 65 -1.21 -25.82 -5.62
CA GLU A 65 -2.15 -25.57 -4.52
C GLU A 65 -1.41 -25.16 -3.24
N GLN A 66 -0.26 -25.79 -2.96
CA GLN A 66 0.56 -25.42 -1.81
C GLN A 66 1.16 -24.02 -1.98
N VAL A 67 1.62 -23.69 -3.19
CA VAL A 67 2.13 -22.35 -3.53
C VAL A 67 1.04 -21.30 -3.38
N HIS A 68 -0.13 -21.54 -3.98
CA HIS A 68 -1.29 -20.65 -3.87
C HIS A 68 -1.68 -20.39 -2.41
N SER A 69 -1.90 -21.46 -1.64
CA SER A 69 -2.27 -21.36 -0.22
C SER A 69 -1.21 -20.63 0.59
N LYS A 70 0.09 -20.85 0.30
CA LYS A 70 1.17 -20.16 1.00
C LYS A 70 1.19 -18.67 0.68
N ILE A 71 0.98 -18.27 -0.57
CA ILE A 71 0.90 -16.86 -0.98
C ILE A 71 -0.32 -16.18 -0.33
N GLU A 72 -1.47 -16.84 -0.28
CA GLU A 72 -2.68 -16.34 0.39
C GLU A 72 -2.45 -16.12 1.89
N ASN A 73 -1.80 -17.08 2.56
CA ASN A 73 -1.43 -16.97 3.96
C ASN A 73 -0.45 -15.80 4.19
N LEU A 74 0.62 -15.69 3.39
CA LEU A 74 1.58 -14.58 3.48
C LEU A 74 0.91 -13.22 3.25
N THR A 75 -0.04 -13.14 2.31
CA THR A 75 -0.82 -11.92 2.05
C THR A 75 -1.69 -11.55 3.26
N THR A 76 -2.32 -12.54 3.88
CA THR A 76 -3.16 -12.36 5.07
C THR A 76 -2.33 -11.90 6.28
N GLU A 77 -1.19 -12.54 6.52
CA GLU A 77 -0.23 -12.15 7.55
C GLU A 77 0.29 -10.74 7.31
N TYR A 78 0.69 -10.41 6.07
CA TYR A 78 1.11 -9.06 5.70
C TYR A 78 0.04 -8.02 6.01
N ARG A 79 -1.22 -8.24 5.60
CA ARG A 79 -2.33 -7.32 5.91
C ARG A 79 -2.60 -7.21 7.42
N ARG A 80 -2.35 -8.26 8.20
CA ARG A 80 -2.45 -8.23 9.66
C ARG A 80 -1.35 -7.37 10.27
N TRP A 81 -0.10 -7.58 9.86
CA TRP A 81 1.05 -6.81 10.33
C TRP A 81 0.98 -5.35 9.91
N SER A 82 0.60 -5.07 8.66
CA SER A 82 0.44 -3.73 8.09
C SER A 82 -0.59 -2.89 8.86
N ARG A 83 -1.75 -3.47 9.24
CA ARG A 83 -2.76 -2.75 10.05
C ARG A 83 -2.32 -2.48 11.49
N LYS A 84 -1.50 -3.37 12.07
CA LYS A 84 -1.06 -3.28 13.47
C LYS A 84 0.12 -2.33 13.66
N HIS A 85 0.89 -2.03 12.61
CA HIS A 85 2.19 -1.35 12.72
C HIS A 85 2.24 0.01 12.00
N THR A 86 1.16 0.77 12.04
CA THR A 86 1.10 2.15 11.54
C THR A 86 1.88 3.16 12.43
N GLY A 87 2.42 2.71 13.58
CA GLY A 87 3.25 3.51 14.49
C GLY A 87 4.66 2.92 14.63
N GLN A 88 5.62 3.76 15.02
CA GLN A 88 7.09 3.58 15.09
C GLN A 88 7.61 2.40 15.96
N GLY A 89 7.09 1.19 15.76
CA GLY A 89 7.56 -0.04 16.40
C GLY A 89 8.33 -0.92 15.41
N ALA A 90 9.35 -1.64 15.90
CA ALA A 90 10.04 -2.66 15.12
C ALA A 90 9.05 -3.79 14.76
N ILE A 91 9.02 -4.20 13.50
CA ILE A 91 8.14 -5.28 13.03
C ILE A 91 8.93 -6.60 13.16
N PRO A 92 8.57 -7.51 14.09
CA PRO A 92 9.30 -8.76 14.32
C PRO A 92 9.09 -9.81 13.22
N TRP A 93 8.18 -9.58 12.27
CA TRP A 93 7.96 -10.51 11.17
C TRP A 93 8.97 -10.29 10.04
N ILE A 94 9.93 -11.21 9.93
CA ILE A 94 11.10 -11.11 9.03
C ILE A 94 10.76 -10.92 7.54
N PHE A 95 9.63 -11.45 7.07
CA PHE A 95 9.22 -11.33 5.67
C PHE A 95 8.47 -10.02 5.36
N TYR A 96 8.15 -9.23 6.40
CA TYR A 96 7.31 -8.04 6.27
C TYR A 96 7.88 -7.05 5.26
N PHE A 97 9.13 -6.63 5.43
CA PHE A 97 9.70 -5.56 4.62
C PHE A 97 9.83 -5.95 3.15
N GLU A 98 10.18 -7.22 2.90
CA GLU A 98 10.29 -7.74 1.54
C GLU A 98 8.93 -7.78 0.84
N ILE A 99 7.90 -8.27 1.53
CA ILE A 99 6.54 -8.29 0.98
C ILE A 99 5.98 -6.87 0.86
N ASN A 100 6.26 -6.00 1.82
CA ASN A 100 5.86 -4.60 1.80
C ASN A 100 6.47 -3.83 0.63
N ARG A 101 7.65 -4.23 0.15
CA ARG A 101 8.32 -3.58 -0.98
C ARG A 101 7.46 -3.57 -2.24
N PHE A 102 6.83 -4.69 -2.55
CA PHE A 102 6.00 -4.84 -3.75
C PHE A 102 4.50 -4.79 -3.48
N LEU A 103 4.03 -5.05 -2.25
CA LEU A 103 2.62 -4.89 -1.89
C LEU A 103 2.25 -3.52 -1.32
N GLY A 104 3.18 -2.84 -0.66
CA GLY A 104 2.93 -1.56 0.02
C GLY A 104 2.93 -0.35 -0.92
N SER A 105 3.54 -0.49 -2.11
CA SER A 105 3.49 0.51 -3.18
C SER A 105 2.18 0.48 -3.97
N LEU A 106 1.30 -0.49 -3.68
CA LEU A 106 0.04 -0.66 -4.38
C LEU A 106 -1.04 0.28 -3.83
N PRO A 107 -1.94 0.80 -4.69
CA PRO A 107 -3.07 1.56 -4.22
C PRO A 107 -3.93 0.70 -3.27
N VAL A 108 -4.28 1.26 -2.11
CA VAL A 108 -4.97 0.61 -0.97
C VAL A 108 -6.26 -0.14 -1.34
N ASN A 109 -6.82 0.11 -2.53
CA ASN A 109 -8.04 -0.51 -3.04
C ASN A 109 -7.85 -1.75 -3.94
N ASP A 110 -6.63 -2.17 -4.22
CA ASP A 110 -6.41 -3.33 -5.10
C ASP A 110 -6.52 -4.65 -4.33
N ARG A 111 -7.76 -5.02 -3.98
CA ARG A 111 -8.12 -6.32 -3.39
C ARG A 111 -8.05 -7.47 -4.40
N SER A 112 -7.74 -7.19 -5.67
CA SER A 112 -7.80 -8.14 -6.79
C SER A 112 -6.77 -9.27 -6.72
N LEU A 113 -5.76 -9.19 -5.85
CA LEU A 113 -4.66 -10.16 -5.84
C LEU A 113 -5.04 -11.58 -5.36
N VAL A 114 -6.20 -11.78 -4.73
CA VAL A 114 -6.56 -13.10 -4.15
C VAL A 114 -8.07 -13.40 -4.06
N GLU A 115 -8.95 -12.51 -4.53
CA GLU A 115 -10.39 -12.78 -4.47
C GLU A 115 -10.91 -13.27 -5.84
N GLU A 116 -10.38 -14.40 -6.30
CA GLU A 116 -11.05 -15.20 -7.33
C GLU A 116 -11.95 -16.23 -6.64
N SER A 117 -13.26 -15.96 -6.71
CA SER A 117 -14.41 -16.80 -6.41
C SER A 117 -14.11 -18.28 -6.09
N VAL A 118 -14.34 -18.67 -4.83
CA VAL A 118 -14.90 -19.98 -4.54
C VAL A 118 -16.06 -19.79 -3.58
N CYS A 119 -17.29 -19.98 -4.06
CA CYS A 119 -18.41 -20.36 -3.21
C CYS A 119 -17.98 -21.59 -2.39
N ASN A 120 -17.53 -21.41 -1.14
CA ASN A 120 -17.38 -22.51 -0.21
C ASN A 120 -17.54 -22.02 1.24
N PRO A 121 -18.68 -22.33 1.91
CA PRO A 121 -18.90 -22.02 3.32
C PRO A 121 -17.96 -22.78 4.29
N LEU A 122 -17.00 -23.57 3.78
CA LEU A 122 -15.99 -24.28 4.57
C LEU A 122 -14.82 -23.40 5.04
N SER A 123 -14.66 -22.17 4.50
CA SER A 123 -13.63 -21.21 4.93
C SER A 123 -13.79 -20.77 6.40
N THR A 124 -15.03 -20.70 6.90
CA THR A 124 -15.30 -20.35 8.31
C THR A 124 -14.85 -21.44 9.26
N VAL A 125 -15.01 -22.71 8.87
CA VAL A 125 -14.59 -23.86 9.68
C VAL A 125 -13.06 -23.96 9.72
N GLU A 126 -12.37 -23.67 8.61
CA GLU A 126 -10.90 -23.63 8.58
C GLU A 126 -10.32 -22.44 9.38
N LYS A 127 -11.03 -21.30 9.43
CA LYS A 127 -10.68 -20.17 10.31
C LYS A 127 -10.84 -20.52 11.79
N ILE A 128 -11.89 -21.26 12.15
CA ILE A 128 -12.13 -21.72 13.53
C ILE A 128 -11.07 -22.75 13.94
N ILE A 129 -10.74 -23.71 13.08
CA ILE A 129 -9.71 -24.72 13.37
C ILE A 129 -8.33 -24.07 13.52
N THR A 130 -7.98 -23.11 12.65
CA THR A 130 -6.69 -22.38 12.75
C THR A 130 -6.62 -21.51 14.01
N ALA A 131 -7.75 -20.96 14.48
CA ALA A 131 -7.83 -20.24 15.74
C ALA A 131 -7.69 -21.17 16.96
N MET A 132 -8.18 -22.42 16.87
CA MET A 132 -8.05 -23.42 17.93
C MET A 132 -6.66 -24.10 17.96
N GLU A 133 -5.94 -24.16 16.84
CA GLU A 133 -4.59 -24.77 16.74
C GLU A 133 -3.45 -23.85 17.23
N MET A 134 -3.71 -22.56 17.46
CA MET A 134 -2.75 -21.60 18.03
C MET A 134 -3.12 -21.27 19.48
N GLY A 135 -2.99 -22.27 20.36
CA GLY A 135 -3.07 -22.06 21.81
C GLY A 135 -1.91 -21.19 22.30
N SER A 136 -2.17 -19.90 22.48
CA SER A 136 -1.44 -19.07 23.44
C SER A 136 -2.42 -18.68 24.51
N GLY A 137 -2.21 -19.19 25.73
CA GLY A 137 -2.72 -18.52 26.91
C GLY A 137 -2.20 -17.08 26.86
N ASP A 138 -3.14 -16.14 26.97
CA ASP A 138 -3.11 -14.97 27.83
C ASP A 138 -4.43 -14.22 27.59
N ASP A 139 -5.14 -13.99 28.69
CA ASP A 139 -6.40 -13.27 28.89
C ASP A 139 -6.86 -12.35 27.73
N TYR A 140 -8.00 -12.69 27.10
CA TYR A 140 -8.79 -11.72 26.34
C TYR A 140 -10.28 -12.00 26.51
N SER A 141 -10.88 -11.25 27.43
CA SER A 141 -12.31 -11.04 27.57
C SER A 141 -12.94 -10.67 26.23
N PHE A 142 -13.95 -11.44 25.85
CA PHE A 142 -14.81 -11.23 24.70
C PHE A 142 -15.89 -10.20 25.08
N HIS A 143 -15.65 -8.92 24.79
CA HIS A 143 -16.73 -7.94 24.71
C HIS A 143 -17.36 -8.02 23.32
N LEU A 144 -18.47 -8.76 23.22
CA LEU A 144 -19.47 -8.51 22.20
C LEU A 144 -20.19 -7.23 22.60
N ASP A 145 -19.97 -6.16 21.85
CA ASP A 145 -20.97 -5.11 21.80
C ASP A 145 -22.01 -5.52 20.73
N GLU A 146 -23.08 -6.09 21.27
CA GLU A 146 -24.40 -6.13 20.67
C GLU A 146 -24.98 -4.70 20.73
N GLU A 147 -25.45 -4.18 19.60
CA GLU A 147 -26.56 -3.23 19.41
C GLU A 147 -26.60 -2.96 17.88
N GLY A 148 -27.70 -3.08 17.13
CA GLY A 148 -29.09 -2.90 17.51
C GLY A 148 -29.68 -1.72 16.74
N SER A 149 -30.31 -2.00 15.59
CA SER A 149 -31.47 -1.27 15.03
C SER A 149 -31.29 0.04 14.22
N LEU A 150 -31.59 -0.10 12.91
CA LEU A 150 -32.54 0.65 12.05
C LEU A 150 -32.55 2.21 12.11
N SER A 151 -32.50 2.92 10.98
CA SER A 151 -33.68 3.02 10.11
C SER A 151 -33.39 3.37 8.65
N ALA A 152 -34.24 2.80 7.79
CA ALA A 152 -34.37 3.07 6.38
C ALA A 152 -35.16 4.36 6.10
N ALA A 153 -34.84 5.02 4.99
CA ALA A 153 -35.83 5.69 4.16
C ALA A 153 -35.30 5.71 2.72
N ALA A 154 -35.89 4.87 1.89
CA ALA A 154 -35.86 4.99 0.44
C ALA A 154 -36.93 5.99 0.03
N GLU A 155 -36.63 6.85 -0.94
CA GLU A 155 -37.64 7.37 -1.84
C GLU A 155 -36.98 7.76 -3.16
N ALA A 156 -37.31 6.97 -4.18
CA ALA A 156 -36.99 7.22 -5.57
C ALA A 156 -38.18 7.95 -6.20
N HIS A 157 -37.92 9.03 -6.94
CA HIS A 157 -38.80 9.46 -8.01
C HIS A 157 -37.97 9.79 -9.25
N ALA A 158 -38.33 9.09 -10.33
CA ALA A 158 -37.82 9.22 -11.67
C ALA A 158 -38.62 10.25 -12.49
N ALA A 159 -37.93 10.96 -13.39
CA ALA A 159 -38.36 11.41 -14.73
C ALA A 159 -37.23 12.31 -15.28
N ASP A 160 -36.45 11.82 -16.25
CA ASP A 160 -36.58 12.12 -17.68
C ASP A 160 -36.37 13.60 -18.02
N PHE A 161 -35.30 13.92 -18.78
CA PHE A 161 -35.38 14.59 -20.09
C PHE A 161 -33.97 15.00 -20.62
N GLU A 162 -33.52 14.24 -21.62
CA GLU A 162 -32.86 14.66 -22.87
C GLU A 162 -31.64 15.62 -22.86
N SER A 163 -30.49 15.04 -23.26
CA SER A 163 -29.31 15.76 -23.75
C SER A 163 -29.61 16.47 -25.08
N THR A 164 -29.26 17.75 -25.19
CA THR A 164 -28.97 18.39 -26.48
C THR A 164 -27.95 19.51 -26.28
N MET A 165 -26.74 19.28 -26.81
CA MET A 165 -25.78 20.33 -27.12
C MET A 165 -26.34 21.22 -28.25
N PRO A 166 -25.94 22.49 -28.34
CA PRO A 166 -25.67 23.02 -29.66
C PRO A 166 -24.27 23.60 -29.81
N GLN A 167 -23.74 23.28 -30.98
CA GLN A 167 -22.48 23.71 -31.55
C GLN A 167 -22.51 25.18 -31.96
N GLY A 168 -21.31 25.68 -32.23
CA GLY A 168 -21.06 27.02 -32.71
C GLY A 168 -21.74 27.34 -34.04
N VAL A 169 -22.05 28.62 -34.18
CA VAL A 169 -22.39 29.22 -35.47
C VAL A 169 -21.43 30.37 -35.69
N VAL A 170 -20.70 30.26 -36.79
CA VAL A 170 -19.85 31.26 -37.44
C VAL A 170 -20.71 32.41 -37.98
N GLY A 171 -20.18 33.64 -37.91
CA GLY A 171 -20.75 34.80 -38.59
C GLY A 171 -19.81 36.00 -38.51
N SER A 172 -19.12 36.27 -39.61
CA SER A 172 -18.14 37.34 -39.76
C SER A 172 -18.76 38.60 -40.38
N SER A 173 -18.11 39.74 -40.09
CA SER A 173 -18.07 40.98 -40.88
C SER A 173 -19.26 41.96 -40.76
N GLN A 174 -19.02 43.15 -40.19
CA GLN A 174 -18.84 44.40 -40.97
C GLN A 174 -18.68 45.65 -40.07
N GLN A 175 -17.59 46.38 -40.37
CA GLN A 175 -17.40 47.84 -40.42
C GLN A 175 -17.61 48.79 -39.21
N LEU A 176 -16.51 49.54 -38.98
CA LEU A 176 -16.44 50.82 -38.26
C LEU A 176 -17.07 51.98 -39.06
N PRO A 177 -17.52 53.04 -38.35
CA PRO A 177 -17.38 54.42 -38.82
C PRO A 177 -16.59 55.31 -37.82
N PRO A 178 -16.17 56.53 -38.23
CA PRO A 178 -14.97 57.19 -37.74
C PRO A 178 -15.18 58.19 -36.59
N ALA A 179 -14.04 58.59 -36.03
CA ALA A 179 -13.81 59.47 -34.90
C ALA A 179 -14.52 60.84 -34.98
N VAL A 180 -15.18 61.24 -33.87
CA VAL A 180 -15.39 62.65 -33.52
C VAL A 180 -15.35 62.82 -31.99
N ALA A 181 -14.54 63.79 -31.56
CA ALA A 181 -14.52 64.52 -30.29
C ALA A 181 -14.20 63.75 -28.99
N ILE A 182 -12.94 63.90 -28.59
CA ILE A 182 -12.43 63.78 -27.23
C ILE A 182 -13.21 64.75 -26.33
N ALA A 183 -14.02 64.22 -25.42
CA ALA A 183 -14.41 64.88 -24.20
C ALA A 183 -13.89 64.06 -23.02
N THR A 184 -12.71 64.44 -22.54
CA THR A 184 -12.09 63.91 -21.32
C THR A 184 -12.96 64.24 -20.13
N THR A 185 -13.95 63.38 -19.84
CA THR A 185 -14.59 63.36 -18.52
C THR A 185 -13.80 62.38 -17.67
N GLN A 186 -13.00 62.92 -16.74
CA GLN A 186 -12.37 62.15 -15.68
C GLN A 186 -13.46 61.53 -14.80
N GLN A 187 -13.89 60.31 -15.12
CA GLN A 187 -14.60 59.47 -14.16
C GLN A 187 -13.57 58.64 -13.40
N GLN A 188 -13.38 58.99 -12.14
CA GLN A 188 -12.69 58.14 -11.17
C GLN A 188 -13.28 56.72 -11.22
N PRO A 189 -12.45 55.66 -11.10
CA PRO A 189 -12.96 54.30 -11.08
C PRO A 189 -13.86 54.13 -9.84
N LYS A 190 -15.18 54.14 -10.05
CA LYS A 190 -16.14 53.82 -9.00
C LYS A 190 -15.83 52.41 -8.53
N ARG A 191 -15.24 52.29 -7.34
CA ARG A 191 -15.01 51.01 -6.65
C ARG A 191 -16.37 50.32 -6.58
N LYS A 192 -16.62 49.35 -7.47
CA LYS A 192 -17.81 48.50 -7.43
C LYS A 192 -17.75 47.81 -6.07
N ARG A 193 -18.62 48.23 -5.13
CA ARG A 193 -18.74 47.60 -3.82
C ARG A 193 -19.09 46.13 -4.09
N LYS A 194 -18.20 45.22 -3.71
CA LYS A 194 -18.46 43.77 -3.82
C LYS A 194 -19.76 43.50 -3.08
N ARG A 195 -20.70 42.82 -3.75
CA ARG A 195 -21.97 42.41 -3.15
C ARG A 195 -21.62 41.60 -1.87
N PRO A 196 -22.35 41.79 -0.76
CA PRO A 196 -22.18 40.93 0.41
C PRO A 196 -22.30 39.47 -0.04
N LEU A 197 -21.36 38.63 0.40
CA LEU A 197 -21.43 37.20 0.15
C LEU A 197 -22.68 36.68 0.87
N THR A 198 -23.40 35.77 0.22
CA THR A 198 -24.49 35.06 0.88
C THR A 198 -23.91 34.12 1.93
N ALA A 199 -24.64 33.83 3.00
CA ALA A 199 -24.18 32.92 4.06
C ALA A 199 -23.74 31.55 3.50
N GLY A 200 -24.34 31.08 2.40
CA GLY A 200 -23.92 29.88 1.69
C GLY A 200 -22.55 30.00 1.01
N GLU A 201 -22.25 31.13 0.36
CA GLU A 201 -20.96 31.40 -0.26
C GLU A 201 -19.85 31.58 0.80
N GLU A 202 -20.16 32.17 1.95
CA GLU A 202 -19.23 32.30 3.08
C GLU A 202 -18.89 30.92 3.67
N ASN A 203 -19.88 30.06 3.88
CA ASN A 203 -19.67 28.69 4.33
C ASN A 203 -18.84 27.88 3.34
N GLN A 204 -19.07 28.04 2.03
CA GLN A 204 -18.27 27.38 0.99
C GLN A 204 -16.82 27.87 0.98
N LEU A 205 -16.59 29.18 1.11
CA LEU A 205 -15.25 29.75 1.13
C LEU A 205 -14.48 29.34 2.39
N ALA A 206 -15.17 29.27 3.54
CA ALA A 206 -14.62 28.77 4.80
C ALA A 206 -14.18 27.30 4.66
N MET A 207 -15.04 26.44 4.10
CA MET A 207 -14.71 25.02 3.85
C MET A 207 -13.52 24.85 2.89
N ILE A 208 -13.46 25.65 1.81
CA ILE A 208 -12.31 25.64 0.90
C ILE A 208 -11.03 26.11 1.61
N GLY A 209 -11.15 27.09 2.52
CA GLY A 209 -10.06 27.57 3.37
C GLY A 209 -9.55 26.48 4.31
N GLU A 210 -10.43 25.80 5.02
CA GLU A 210 -10.11 24.67 5.90
C GLU A 210 -9.44 23.53 5.12
N GLN A 211 -9.98 23.16 3.97
CA GLN A 211 -9.40 22.11 3.15
C GLN A 211 -7.99 22.48 2.64
N ARG A 212 -7.72 23.77 2.39
CA ARG A 212 -6.38 24.25 2.03
C ARG A 212 -5.41 24.16 3.21
N LEU A 213 -5.84 24.55 4.41
CA LEU A 213 -5.03 24.45 5.62
C LEU A 213 -4.68 23.00 5.95
N LEU A 214 -5.63 22.08 5.78
CA LEU A 214 -5.38 20.64 5.96
C LEU A 214 -4.32 20.11 4.99
N ARG A 215 -4.37 20.51 3.71
CA ARG A 215 -3.34 20.14 2.73
C ARG A 215 -1.97 20.71 3.11
N GLN A 216 -1.93 21.98 3.48
CA GLN A 216 -0.70 22.63 3.92
C GLN A 216 -0.10 21.94 5.16
N GLY A 217 -0.92 21.61 6.16
CA GLY A 217 -0.47 20.92 7.36
C GLY A 217 0.10 19.53 7.08
N LEU A 218 -0.50 18.77 6.15
CA LEU A 218 0.04 17.48 5.71
C LEU A 218 1.38 17.63 4.98
N GLU A 219 1.51 18.63 4.12
CA GLU A 219 2.77 18.94 3.44
C GLU A 219 3.86 19.35 4.44
N ASP A 220 3.53 20.18 5.42
CA ASP A 220 4.44 20.62 6.47
C ASP A 220 4.87 19.45 7.37
N TYR A 221 3.95 18.56 7.73
CA TYR A 221 4.26 17.32 8.45
C TYR A 221 5.24 16.45 7.66
N ARG A 222 4.98 16.23 6.36
CA ARG A 222 5.87 15.45 5.50
C ARG A 222 7.25 16.09 5.39
N ARG A 223 7.33 17.42 5.32
CA ARG A 223 8.62 18.16 5.34
C ARG A 223 9.37 17.92 6.66
N GLN A 224 8.68 18.01 7.80
CA GLN A 224 9.30 17.74 9.11
C GLN A 224 9.82 16.31 9.20
N GLU A 225 9.06 15.33 8.71
CA GLU A 225 9.49 13.94 8.67
C GLU A 225 10.76 13.76 7.83
N LEU A 226 10.84 14.38 6.64
CA LEU A 226 12.03 14.35 5.80
C LEU A 226 13.24 14.96 6.49
N VAL A 227 13.08 16.10 7.18
CA VAL A 227 14.17 16.74 7.93
C VAL A 227 14.68 15.84 9.06
N LEU A 228 13.79 15.15 9.78
CA LEU A 228 14.20 14.20 10.81
C LEU A 228 14.96 13.01 10.22
N ARG A 229 14.49 12.46 9.09
CA ARG A 229 15.19 11.38 8.37
C ARG A 229 16.56 11.83 7.86
N GLU A 230 16.65 13.03 7.28
CA GLU A 230 17.92 13.60 6.81
C GLU A 230 18.92 13.75 7.96
N ARG A 231 18.48 14.23 9.13
CA ARG A 231 19.32 14.29 10.33
C ARG A 231 19.79 12.91 10.78
N GLN A 232 18.91 11.91 10.72
CA GLN A 232 19.27 10.54 11.09
C GLN A 232 20.31 9.97 10.12
N VAL A 233 20.10 10.11 8.81
CA VAL A 233 21.07 9.69 7.78
C VAL A 233 22.41 10.37 8.01
N LYS A 234 22.41 11.68 8.28
CA LYS A 234 23.64 12.43 8.57
C LYS A 234 24.39 11.89 9.80
N ALA A 235 23.67 11.55 10.88
CA ALA A 235 24.29 10.95 12.06
C ALA A 235 24.89 9.56 11.76
N GLU A 236 24.23 8.77 10.91
CA GLU A 236 24.75 7.47 10.45
C GLU A 236 25.98 7.64 9.56
N GLU A 237 25.98 8.61 8.63
CA GLU A 237 27.13 8.96 7.79
C GLU A 237 28.34 9.38 8.63
N GLU A 238 28.14 10.26 9.62
CA GLU A 238 29.17 10.69 10.55
C GLU A 238 29.78 9.51 11.32
N LEU A 239 28.94 8.58 11.81
CA LEU A 239 29.41 7.38 12.49
C LEU A 239 30.25 6.49 11.56
N VAL A 240 29.81 6.30 10.32
CA VAL A 240 30.54 5.53 9.31
C VAL A 240 31.91 6.17 9.03
N ASP A 241 32.00 7.49 8.96
CA ASP A 241 33.26 8.18 8.71
C ASP A 241 34.23 8.08 9.89
N VAL A 242 33.74 8.19 11.13
CA VAL A 242 34.54 7.92 12.33
C VAL A 242 35.10 6.49 12.31
N MET A 243 34.27 5.51 11.94
CA MET A 243 34.70 4.11 11.84
C MET A 243 35.76 3.92 10.73
N LYS A 244 35.60 4.56 9.57
CA LYS A 244 36.61 4.54 8.50
C LYS A 244 37.94 5.13 8.97
N GLU A 245 37.92 6.24 9.70
CA GLU A 245 39.13 6.86 10.22
C GLU A 245 39.83 5.98 11.25
N TYR A 246 39.05 5.36 12.14
CA TYR A 246 39.56 4.36 13.09
C TYR A 246 40.25 3.19 12.37
N LEU A 247 39.59 2.61 11.35
CA LEU A 247 40.16 1.54 10.56
C LEU A 247 41.44 1.97 9.83
N LYS A 248 41.49 3.20 9.31
CA LYS A 248 42.68 3.77 8.68
C LYS A 248 43.85 3.88 9.69
N LYS A 249 43.59 4.40 10.89
CA LYS A 249 44.60 4.49 11.97
C LYS A 249 45.07 3.10 12.41
N SER A 250 44.15 2.15 12.57
CA SER A 250 44.46 0.76 12.91
C SER A 250 45.37 0.09 11.86
N LYS A 251 45.07 0.27 10.57
CA LYS A 251 45.92 -0.24 9.47
C LYS A 251 47.31 0.40 9.49
N MET A 252 47.39 1.72 9.71
CA MET A 252 48.66 2.43 9.82
C MET A 252 49.48 1.93 11.02
N TRP A 253 48.87 1.76 12.19
CA TRP A 253 49.53 1.23 13.38
C TRP A 253 49.99 -0.21 13.19
N LYS A 254 49.20 -1.07 12.54
CA LYS A 254 49.62 -2.43 12.18
C LYS A 254 50.83 -2.40 11.24
N SER A 255 50.83 -1.52 10.24
CA SER A 255 51.97 -1.36 9.33
C SER A 255 53.22 -0.85 10.04
N GLN A 256 53.08 0.15 10.92
CA GLN A 256 54.19 0.66 11.72
C GLN A 256 54.73 -0.39 12.70
N PHE A 257 53.83 -1.18 13.31
CA PHE A 257 54.21 -2.27 14.21
C PHE A 257 54.98 -3.37 13.48
N VAL A 258 54.54 -3.76 12.27
CA VAL A 258 55.27 -4.71 11.42
C VAL A 258 56.64 -4.15 11.04
N LEU A 259 56.73 -2.88 10.66
CA LEU A 259 58.01 -2.23 10.34
C LEU A 259 58.96 -2.19 11.55
N LEU A 260 58.46 -1.85 12.73
CA LEU A 260 59.24 -1.85 13.98
C LEU A 260 59.76 -3.25 14.33
N LEU A 261 58.92 -4.28 14.22
CA LEU A 261 59.33 -5.67 14.42
C LEU A 261 60.42 -6.08 13.41
N CYS A 262 60.28 -5.71 12.14
CA CYS A 262 61.30 -5.98 11.13
C CYS A 262 62.64 -5.28 11.41
N THR A 263 62.63 -4.05 11.93
CA THR A 263 63.88 -3.32 12.26
C THR A 263 64.58 -3.83 13.52
N CYS A 264 63.85 -4.48 14.45
CA CYS A 264 64.44 -5.04 15.67
C CYS A 264 65.00 -6.46 15.50
N TYR A 265 64.69 -7.14 14.38
CA TYR A 265 65.13 -8.52 14.11
C TYR A 265 66.40 -8.60 13.25
N HIS A 266 67.00 -7.46 12.90
CA HIS A 266 68.14 -7.35 11.99
C HIS A 266 69.34 -6.71 12.68
#